data_AF-A0A194WUH8-F1
#
_entry.id   AF-A0A194WUH8-F1
#
_cell.length_a   1.000
_cell.length_b   1.000
_cell.length_c   1.000
_cell.angle_alpha   90.00
_cell.angle_beta   90.00
_cell.angle_gamma   90.00
#
_symmetry.space_group_name_H-M   'P 1'
#
loop_
_entity.id
_entity.type
_entity.pdbx_description
1 polymer ?
#
loop_
_entity_poly.entity_id
_entity_poly.type
_entity_poly.pdbx_seq_one_letter_code
_entity_poly.pdbx_strand_id
1 'polypeptide(L)'
;MASLWGIAKRGAAITNMHSTTSQPTSTIWASFYPDYASSSRFVLYSSTMSSEPLNFEPIKDDERSVLSSDAQHDILNLFEAAINSSLHPNIDEKAERFVKDLVTFASEGNSGLDADSVASATWKVLINAASCIPCRHCGQDVLVKIVGLLDTAGDTWKDYPGFGITMRENWNRSPVFQIDDDDDGGAFTLDEWLNLNSFLARLGEDFISFGLWELRNGMEGRSAEEMFTPKAVANARILVAAEWIIRGGRGLLRESLLNALSHEPTSGKPWAGGPLFPGARGFNLERWRFWKRR
;
A
#
# COMPACT_ATOMS: atom_id res chain seq x y z
N MET A 1 -19.83 26.87 -0.87
CA MET A 1 -20.96 26.83 0.09
C MET A 1 -21.46 25.40 0.19
N ALA A 2 -21.43 24.85 1.42
CA ALA A 2 -22.19 23.70 1.94
C ALA A 2 -22.07 22.35 1.17
N SER A 3 -21.27 21.39 1.64
CA SER A 3 -21.56 20.38 2.69
C SER A 3 -22.46 19.24 2.20
N LEU A 4 -21.99 18.01 2.38
CA LEU A 4 -22.70 16.72 2.56
C LEU A 4 -21.54 15.71 2.51
N TRP A 5 -21.22 14.96 3.56
CA TRP A 5 -21.88 13.71 3.92
C TRP A 5 -21.78 13.47 5.43
N GLY A 6 -22.94 13.32 6.08
CA GLY A 6 -23.07 12.67 7.37
C GLY A 6 -23.99 11.45 7.18
N ILE A 7 -23.54 10.27 7.61
CA ILE A 7 -24.40 9.08 7.67
C ILE A 7 -24.50 8.59 9.10
N ALA A 8 -25.74 8.60 9.58
CA ALA A 8 -26.18 8.12 10.88
C ALA A 8 -26.13 6.59 10.96
N LYS A 9 -25.54 6.06 12.04
CA LYS A 9 -25.68 4.67 12.48
C LYS A 9 -27.08 4.44 13.05
N ARG A 10 -27.78 3.38 12.61
CA ARG A 10 -28.87 2.77 13.39
C ARG A 10 -28.48 1.34 13.75
N GLY A 11 -28.55 1.06 15.05
CA GLY A 11 -28.33 -0.25 15.63
C GLY A 11 -29.53 -1.18 15.48
N ALA A 12 -29.25 -2.46 15.46
CA ALA A 12 -30.18 -3.50 15.88
C ALA A 12 -29.36 -4.55 16.65
N ALA A 13 -29.76 -4.77 17.90
CA ALA A 13 -29.24 -5.78 18.79
C ALA A 13 -29.92 -7.13 18.51
N ILE A 14 -29.17 -8.23 18.47
CA ILE A 14 -29.67 -9.57 18.75
C ILE A 14 -28.66 -10.28 19.65
N THR A 15 -29.18 -10.83 20.75
CA THR A 15 -28.52 -11.43 21.91
C THR A 15 -28.03 -12.86 21.70
N ASN A 16 -26.90 -13.15 22.36
CA ASN A 16 -26.23 -14.39 22.78
C ASN A 16 -26.95 -15.75 22.71
N MET A 17 -26.20 -16.81 22.35
CA MET A 17 -25.64 -17.83 23.28
C MET A 17 -25.12 -19.07 22.52
N HIS A 18 -23.82 -19.38 22.63
CA HIS A 18 -23.30 -20.63 23.23
C HIS A 18 -21.79 -20.80 22.96
N SER A 19 -21.07 -21.03 24.05
CA SER A 19 -19.67 -21.45 24.12
C SER A 19 -19.52 -22.95 23.86
N THR A 20 -18.46 -23.34 23.14
CA THR A 20 -17.68 -24.54 23.48
C THR A 20 -16.31 -24.50 22.81
N THR A 21 -15.30 -24.75 23.63
CA THR A 21 -13.86 -24.80 23.37
C THR A 21 -13.46 -26.13 22.75
N SER A 22 -12.66 -26.13 21.66
CA SER A 22 -11.65 -27.17 21.38
C SER A 22 -10.83 -26.87 20.12
N GLN A 23 -9.52 -26.70 20.28
CA GLN A 23 -8.47 -27.07 19.32
C GLN A 23 -7.70 -28.28 19.92
N PRO A 24 -6.78 -28.98 19.23
CA PRO A 24 -6.24 -28.76 17.87
C PRO A 24 -6.22 -30.03 17.00
N THR A 25 -5.95 -29.90 15.70
CA THR A 25 -5.01 -30.80 14.98
C THR A 25 -4.80 -30.32 13.54
N SER A 26 -3.53 -30.11 13.20
CA SER A 26 -3.06 -29.99 11.82
C SER A 26 -3.23 -31.32 11.10
N THR A 27 -3.87 -31.34 9.94
CA THR A 27 -3.70 -32.46 9.01
C THR A 27 -3.72 -31.93 7.58
N ILE A 28 -2.56 -32.07 6.97
CA ILE A 28 -2.24 -31.78 5.58
C ILE A 28 -2.88 -32.89 4.72
N TRP A 29 -3.64 -32.49 3.69
CA TRP A 29 -4.07 -33.36 2.60
C TRP A 29 -3.90 -32.63 1.27
N ALA A 30 -3.00 -33.12 0.42
CA ALA A 30 -3.33 -33.49 -0.96
C ALA A 30 -2.12 -34.14 -1.64
N SER A 31 -2.35 -35.35 -2.10
CA SER A 31 -1.50 -36.29 -2.80
C SER A 31 -1.43 -36.04 -4.32
N PHE A 32 -0.24 -36.27 -4.88
CA PHE A 32 0.13 -36.89 -6.17
C PHE A 32 -0.73 -36.67 -7.44
N TYR A 33 -0.09 -36.07 -8.46
CA TYR A 33 -0.04 -36.57 -9.84
C TYR A 33 1.40 -36.38 -10.38
N PRO A 34 1.93 -37.31 -11.21
CA PRO A 34 3.33 -37.31 -11.63
C PRO A 34 3.58 -36.60 -12.97
N ASP A 35 4.86 -36.24 -13.15
CA ASP A 35 5.59 -36.02 -14.40
C ASP A 35 5.21 -34.85 -15.31
N TYR A 36 5.87 -33.71 -15.07
CA TYR A 36 6.62 -32.99 -16.11
C TYR A 36 7.81 -32.29 -15.45
N ALA A 37 8.94 -32.99 -15.39
CA ALA A 37 10.22 -32.41 -14.99
C ALA A 37 10.77 -31.57 -16.16
N SER A 38 10.67 -30.24 -16.04
CA SER A 38 11.61 -29.33 -16.69
C SER A 38 12.01 -28.25 -15.69
N SER A 39 13.32 -28.11 -15.56
CA SER A 39 14.04 -27.36 -14.55
C SER A 39 13.53 -25.92 -14.39
N SER A 40 12.90 -25.64 -13.26
CA SER A 40 12.80 -24.32 -12.67
C SER A 40 12.83 -24.50 -11.16
N ARG A 41 13.93 -24.08 -10.53
CA ARG A 41 14.03 -23.99 -9.07
C ARG A 41 13.02 -22.94 -8.61
N PHE A 42 11.80 -23.37 -8.33
CA PHE A 42 10.91 -22.61 -7.47
C PHE A 42 11.48 -22.70 -6.06
N VAL A 43 12.19 -21.66 -5.65
CA VAL A 43 12.51 -21.44 -4.24
C VAL A 43 11.17 -21.17 -3.56
N LEU A 44 10.67 -22.15 -2.81
CA LEU A 44 9.59 -21.92 -1.86
C LEU A 44 10.15 -20.99 -0.77
N TYR A 45 9.94 -19.69 -0.93
CA TYR A 45 10.31 -18.71 0.09
C TYR A 45 9.49 -18.99 1.36
N SER A 46 10.20 -19.20 2.46
CA SER A 46 9.64 -19.27 3.81
C SER A 46 8.72 -18.08 4.04
N SER A 47 7.48 -18.33 4.48
CA SER A 47 6.46 -17.31 4.78
C SER A 47 6.73 -16.58 6.11
N THR A 48 8.00 -16.48 6.52
CA THR A 48 8.44 -15.79 7.73
C THR A 48 8.59 -14.30 7.42
N MET A 49 7.77 -13.48 8.05
CA MET A 49 7.89 -12.02 7.99
C MET A 49 9.25 -11.62 8.57
N SER A 50 10.04 -10.84 7.83
CA SER A 50 11.29 -10.30 8.36
C SER A 50 10.98 -9.23 9.42
N SER A 51 11.83 -9.16 10.43
CA SER A 51 11.81 -8.19 11.53
C SER A 51 13.19 -7.58 11.78
N GLU A 52 14.07 -7.63 10.78
CA GLU A 52 15.41 -7.05 10.87
C GLU A 52 15.34 -5.52 11.02
N PRO A 53 16.30 -4.88 11.70
CA PRO A 53 16.35 -3.42 11.81
C PRO A 53 16.32 -2.75 10.43
N LEU A 54 15.53 -1.69 10.30
CA LEU A 54 15.39 -0.95 9.05
C LEU A 54 16.37 0.21 9.02
N ASN A 55 16.98 0.40 7.84
CA ASN A 55 17.88 1.51 7.56
C ASN A 55 17.18 2.53 6.64
N PHE A 56 17.04 3.77 7.12
CA PHE A 56 16.41 4.87 6.38
C PHE A 56 17.41 5.91 5.85
N GLU A 57 18.72 5.66 5.95
CA GLU A 57 19.75 6.54 5.37
C GLU A 57 19.51 6.85 3.87
N PRO A 58 19.02 5.93 3.02
CA PRO A 58 18.72 6.26 1.62
C PRO A 58 17.64 7.34 1.41
N ILE A 59 16.81 7.62 2.42
CA ILE A 59 15.80 8.70 2.38
C ILE A 59 16.37 10.02 2.90
N LYS A 60 17.40 9.94 3.77
CA LYS A 60 18.12 11.10 4.32
C LYS A 60 19.16 11.66 3.35
N ASP A 61 19.43 10.94 2.26
CA ASP A 61 20.39 11.36 1.24
C ASP A 61 19.87 12.57 0.46
N ASP A 62 20.54 13.71 0.65
CA ASP A 62 20.25 14.99 0.02
C ASP A 62 20.27 14.91 -1.52
N GLU A 63 21.01 13.97 -2.11
CA GLU A 63 21.14 13.82 -3.57
C GLU A 63 19.80 13.47 -4.25
N ARG A 64 18.89 12.81 -3.54
CA ARG A 64 17.53 12.50 -4.07
C ARG A 64 16.50 13.56 -3.71
N SER A 65 16.84 14.56 -2.89
CA SER A 65 15.97 15.64 -2.39
C SER A 65 14.60 15.14 -1.88
N VAL A 66 14.57 13.95 -1.26
CA VAL A 66 13.32 13.29 -0.87
C VAL A 66 12.67 13.99 0.31
N LEU A 67 13.49 14.39 1.29
CA LEU A 67 13.10 15.19 2.44
C LEU A 67 13.83 16.53 2.37
N SER A 68 13.09 17.63 2.44
CA SER A 68 13.57 18.97 2.14
C SER A 68 13.48 19.94 3.32
N SER A 69 13.10 19.46 4.50
CA SER A 69 12.89 20.31 5.68
C SER A 69 13.31 19.59 6.97
N ASP A 70 13.78 20.36 7.96
CA ASP A 70 14.15 19.85 9.29
C ASP A 70 13.00 19.05 9.93
N ALA A 71 11.76 19.56 9.83
CA ALA A 71 10.59 18.87 10.36
C ALA A 71 10.38 17.47 9.75
N GLN A 72 10.69 17.27 8.47
CA GLN A 72 10.60 15.95 7.83
C GLN A 72 11.68 15.00 8.34
N HIS A 73 12.90 15.51 8.58
CA HIS A 73 13.97 14.73 9.18
C HIS A 73 13.65 14.35 10.63
N ASP A 74 13.08 15.28 11.41
CA ASP A 74 12.64 15.02 12.77
C ASP A 74 11.53 13.96 12.81
N ILE A 75 10.51 14.07 11.95
CA ILE A 75 9.45 13.07 11.85
C ILE A 75 10.03 11.71 11.42
N LEU A 76 10.98 11.66 10.49
CA LEU A 76 11.66 10.42 10.11
C LEU A 76 12.43 9.83 11.30
N ASN A 77 13.10 10.65 12.12
CA ASN A 77 13.80 10.19 13.31
C ASN A 77 12.83 9.62 14.36
N LEU A 78 11.66 10.23 14.55
CA LEU A 78 10.59 9.67 15.39
C LEU A 78 10.15 8.29 14.88
N PHE A 79 10.02 8.16 13.56
CA PHE A 79 9.61 6.92 12.92
C PHE A 79 10.68 5.82 13.07
N GLU A 80 11.94 6.13 12.80
CA GLU A 80 13.07 5.22 12.96
C GLU A 80 13.19 4.76 14.42
N ALA A 81 13.09 5.68 15.37
CA ALA A 81 13.11 5.37 16.79
C ALA A 81 11.97 4.43 17.21
N ALA A 82 10.76 4.64 16.69
CA ALA A 82 9.61 3.80 16.98
C ALA A 82 9.76 2.40 16.38
N ILE A 83 10.14 2.31 15.09
CA ILE A 83 10.31 1.03 14.38
C ILE A 83 11.44 0.19 14.97
N ASN A 84 12.56 0.81 15.33
CA ASN A 84 13.74 0.12 15.85
C ASN A 84 13.74 -0.02 17.38
N SER A 85 12.68 0.44 18.08
CA SER A 85 12.59 0.40 19.55
C SER A 85 12.69 -0.99 20.17
N SER A 86 12.30 -2.04 19.44
CA SER A 86 12.39 -3.44 19.90
C SER A 86 12.60 -4.40 18.73
N LEU A 87 13.34 -5.49 19.00
CA LEU A 87 13.58 -6.55 18.01
C LEU A 87 12.35 -7.44 17.77
N HIS A 88 11.38 -7.41 18.68
CA HIS A 88 10.14 -8.18 18.53
C HIS A 88 9.14 -7.39 17.67
N PRO A 89 8.38 -8.07 16.81
CA PRO A 89 7.36 -7.42 15.98
C PRO A 89 6.11 -7.09 16.83
N ASN A 90 6.25 -6.14 17.77
CA ASN A 90 5.09 -5.57 18.46
C ASN A 90 4.56 -4.38 17.64
N ILE A 91 3.68 -4.69 16.69
CA ILE A 91 3.14 -3.70 15.75
C ILE A 91 2.39 -2.58 16.49
N ASP A 92 1.57 -2.94 17.48
CA ASP A 92 0.74 -1.98 18.22
C ASP A 92 1.60 -1.02 19.03
N GLU A 93 2.54 -1.53 19.83
CA GLU A 93 3.42 -0.69 20.66
C GLU A 93 4.27 0.29 19.82
N LYS A 94 4.82 -0.18 18.69
CA LYS A 94 5.63 0.65 17.80
C LYS A 94 4.78 1.76 17.17
N ALA A 95 3.57 1.44 16.72
CA ALA A 95 2.67 2.41 16.11
C ALA A 95 2.15 3.43 17.14
N GLU A 96 1.75 2.98 18.33
CA GLU A 96 1.29 3.84 19.43
C GLU A 96 2.38 4.80 19.89
N ARG A 97 3.62 4.31 20.01
CA ARG A 97 4.78 5.15 20.34
C ARG A 97 4.98 6.25 19.30
N PHE A 98 5.03 5.90 18.01
CA PHE A 98 5.20 6.90 16.95
C PHE A 98 4.09 7.95 16.98
N VAL A 99 2.83 7.53 17.08
CA VAL A 99 1.68 8.46 17.06
C VAL A 99 1.72 9.39 18.27
N LYS A 100 2.04 8.87 19.47
CA LYS A 100 2.19 9.69 20.67
C LYS A 100 3.30 10.74 20.52
N ASP A 101 4.46 10.31 20.04
CA ASP A 101 5.63 11.19 19.89
C ASP A 101 5.35 12.26 18.81
N LEU A 102 4.68 11.89 17.71
CA LEU A 102 4.28 12.81 16.64
C LEU A 102 3.23 13.84 17.10
N VAL A 103 2.21 13.41 17.86
CA VAL A 103 1.19 14.33 18.40
C VAL A 103 1.83 15.32 19.38
N THR A 104 2.81 14.87 20.16
CA THR A 104 3.58 15.74 21.06
C THR A 104 4.40 16.75 20.25
N PHE A 105 5.12 16.29 19.23
CA PHE A 105 5.88 17.14 18.30
C PHE A 105 5.00 18.18 17.58
N ALA A 106 3.76 17.83 17.22
CA ALA A 106 2.81 18.72 16.56
C ALA A 106 2.18 19.75 17.51
N SER A 107 2.04 19.42 18.80
CA SER A 107 1.35 20.26 19.80
C SER A 107 2.29 21.27 20.47
N GLU A 108 3.55 20.89 20.62
CA GLU A 108 4.59 21.77 21.11
C GLU A 108 5.04 22.64 19.94
N GLY A 109 5.26 23.96 20.14
CA GLY A 109 5.82 24.85 19.10
C GLY A 109 7.24 24.47 18.62
N ASN A 110 7.67 23.24 18.89
CA ASN A 110 8.92 22.60 18.53
C ASN A 110 9.07 22.40 17.02
N SER A 111 7.96 22.17 16.31
CA SER A 111 8.01 21.99 14.85
C SER A 111 8.23 23.32 14.11
N GLY A 112 7.87 24.45 14.72
CA GLY A 112 7.80 25.75 14.04
C GLY A 112 6.77 25.83 12.91
N LEU A 113 5.94 24.78 12.74
CA LEU A 113 4.99 24.61 11.65
C LEU A 113 3.55 24.65 12.19
N ASP A 114 2.60 25.05 11.33
CA ASP A 114 1.18 24.86 11.61
C ASP A 114 0.76 23.39 11.44
N ALA A 115 -0.43 23.07 11.94
CA ALA A 115 -0.94 21.69 11.97
C ALA A 115 -1.06 21.05 10.57
N ASP A 116 -1.45 21.81 9.54
CA ASP A 116 -1.58 21.31 8.17
C ASP A 116 -0.21 21.04 7.57
N SER A 117 0.76 21.91 7.84
CA SER A 117 2.16 21.73 7.43
C SER A 117 2.80 20.51 8.08
N VAL A 118 2.55 20.25 9.37
CA VAL A 118 3.02 19.03 10.04
C VAL A 118 2.37 17.79 9.43
N ALA A 119 1.05 17.80 9.20
CA ALA A 119 0.35 16.68 8.58
C ALA A 119 0.89 16.37 7.17
N SER A 120 1.10 17.41 6.35
CA SER A 120 1.69 17.29 5.02
C SER A 120 3.10 16.69 5.07
N ALA A 121 3.95 17.15 6.00
CA ALA A 121 5.29 16.60 6.21
C ALA A 121 5.23 15.12 6.64
N THR A 122 4.32 14.77 7.54
CA THR A 122 4.11 13.38 7.97
C THR A 122 3.73 12.47 6.81
N TRP A 123 2.79 12.88 5.94
CA TRP A 123 2.41 12.07 4.78
C TRP A 123 3.57 11.83 3.82
N LYS A 124 4.39 12.86 3.56
CA LYS A 124 5.59 12.72 2.73
C LYS A 124 6.59 11.73 3.34
N VAL A 125 6.85 11.83 4.65
CA VAL A 125 7.75 10.90 5.35
C VAL A 125 7.21 9.48 5.31
N LEU A 126 5.92 9.27 5.61
CA LEU A 126 5.31 7.94 5.60
C LEU A 126 5.36 7.27 4.22
N ILE A 127 5.09 8.00 3.14
CA ILE A 127 5.15 7.47 1.77
C ILE A 127 6.57 7.05 1.40
N ASN A 128 7.57 7.88 1.69
CA ASN A 128 8.96 7.55 1.37
C ASN A 128 9.47 6.41 2.26
N ALA A 129 9.14 6.41 3.56
CA ALA A 129 9.44 5.31 4.46
C ALA A 129 8.82 3.99 3.97
N ALA A 130 7.56 4.00 3.54
CA ALA A 130 6.88 2.83 2.98
C ALA A 130 7.61 2.23 1.77
N SER A 131 8.24 3.08 0.95
CA SER A 131 9.02 2.66 -0.21
C SER A 131 10.33 1.95 0.18
N CYS A 132 10.93 2.28 1.32
CA CYS A 132 12.18 1.66 1.76
C CYS A 132 11.99 0.39 2.59
N ILE A 133 10.78 0.12 3.09
CA ILE A 133 10.52 -1.08 3.88
C ILE A 133 10.16 -2.24 2.95
N PRO A 134 10.88 -3.38 2.96
CA PRO A 134 10.54 -4.53 2.12
C PRO A 134 9.08 -4.97 2.26
N CYS A 135 8.42 -5.31 1.16
CA CYS A 135 6.98 -5.66 1.10
C CYS A 135 6.54 -6.84 1.99
N ARG A 136 7.48 -7.59 2.56
CA ARG A 136 7.26 -8.74 3.47
C ARG A 136 7.72 -8.47 4.91
N HIS A 137 8.23 -7.27 5.19
CA HIS A 137 8.70 -6.87 6.51
C HIS A 137 7.52 -6.37 7.38
N CYS A 138 7.55 -6.65 8.68
CA CYS A 138 6.47 -6.26 9.61
C CYS A 138 6.31 -4.73 9.76
N GLY A 139 7.35 -3.96 9.43
CA GLY A 139 7.31 -2.51 9.37
C GLY A 139 6.25 -1.96 8.41
N GLN A 140 5.87 -2.71 7.38
CA GLN A 140 4.73 -2.39 6.51
C GLN A 140 3.42 -2.34 7.32
N ASP A 141 3.24 -3.27 8.24
CA ASP A 141 2.03 -3.36 9.06
C ASP A 141 2.05 -2.31 10.19
N VAL A 142 3.24 -1.93 10.68
CA VAL A 142 3.42 -0.77 11.59
C VAL A 142 2.94 0.51 10.91
N LEU A 143 3.33 0.77 9.66
CA LEU A 143 2.87 1.93 8.90
C LEU A 143 1.35 1.97 8.74
N VAL A 144 0.74 0.83 8.40
CA VAL A 144 -0.72 0.72 8.27
C VAL A 144 -1.41 1.02 9.60
N LYS A 145 -0.87 0.51 10.70
CA LYS A 145 -1.39 0.77 12.05
C LYS A 145 -1.25 2.25 12.42
N ILE A 146 -0.13 2.89 12.09
CA ILE A 146 0.09 4.33 12.30
C ILE A 146 -1.01 5.15 11.61
N VAL A 147 -1.28 4.89 10.33
CA VAL A 147 -2.35 5.60 9.60
C VAL A 147 -3.68 5.44 10.34
N GLY A 148 -4.07 4.21 10.69
CA GLY A 148 -5.33 3.97 11.40
C GLY A 148 -5.42 4.61 12.79
N LEU A 149 -4.30 4.73 13.51
CA LEU A 149 -4.27 5.41 14.83
C LEU A 149 -4.33 6.93 14.68
N LEU A 150 -3.69 7.50 13.66
CA LEU A 150 -3.71 8.95 13.41
C LEU A 150 -5.12 9.47 13.20
N ASP A 151 -6.01 8.73 12.51
CA ASP A 151 -7.41 9.14 12.33
C ASP A 151 -8.14 9.44 13.65
N THR A 152 -7.71 8.80 14.74
CA THR A 152 -8.28 8.98 16.09
C THR A 152 -7.46 9.90 17.00
N ALA A 153 -6.32 10.42 16.53
CA ALA A 153 -5.35 11.14 17.33
C ALA A 153 -5.62 12.65 17.47
N GLY A 154 -6.69 13.16 16.84
CA GLY A 154 -7.13 14.56 16.95
C GLY A 154 -7.60 15.14 15.62
N ASP A 155 -8.15 16.36 15.67
CA ASP A 155 -8.75 17.02 14.49
C ASP A 155 -7.74 17.26 13.35
N THR A 156 -6.45 17.42 13.66
CA THR A 156 -5.36 17.58 12.67
C THR A 156 -5.25 16.40 11.70
N TRP A 157 -5.61 15.20 12.14
CA TRP A 157 -5.31 13.95 11.42
C TRP A 157 -6.54 13.27 10.85
N LYS A 158 -7.71 13.65 11.37
CA LYS A 158 -9.00 13.07 11.06
C LYS A 158 -9.29 13.15 9.57
N ASP A 159 -9.78 12.06 8.98
CA ASP A 159 -10.09 11.96 7.56
C ASP A 159 -8.86 12.16 6.64
N TYR A 160 -7.63 12.04 7.19
CA TYR A 160 -6.34 12.06 6.48
C TYR A 160 -6.15 13.27 5.57
N PRO A 161 -6.16 14.52 6.10
CA PRO A 161 -6.16 15.72 5.28
C PRO A 161 -4.91 15.77 4.41
N GLY A 162 -5.11 15.91 3.10
CA GLY A 162 -4.03 15.97 2.11
C GLY A 162 -3.34 14.65 1.78
N PHE A 163 -3.59 13.54 2.51
CA PHE A 163 -2.86 12.29 2.29
C PHE A 163 -3.05 11.74 0.87
N GLY A 164 -4.30 11.71 0.38
CA GLY A 164 -4.60 11.28 -0.98
C GLY A 164 -3.94 12.15 -2.06
N ILE A 165 -3.82 13.46 -1.82
CA ILE A 165 -3.16 14.40 -2.75
C ILE A 165 -1.65 14.12 -2.76
N THR A 166 -1.01 14.05 -1.59
CA THR A 166 0.42 13.74 -1.45
C THR A 166 0.75 12.38 -2.08
N MET A 167 -0.13 11.38 -1.92
CA MET A 167 0.04 10.08 -2.56
C MET A 167 -0.07 10.18 -4.08
N ARG A 168 -1.05 10.92 -4.59
CA ARG A 168 -1.23 11.11 -6.03
C ARG A 168 -0.03 11.79 -6.68
N GLU A 169 0.57 12.78 -6.03
CA GLU A 169 1.80 13.45 -6.47
C GLU A 169 2.97 12.47 -6.54
N ASN A 170 3.18 11.66 -5.49
CA ASN A 170 4.24 10.66 -5.46
C ASN A 170 4.00 9.52 -6.48
N TRP A 171 2.75 9.28 -6.89
CA TRP A 171 2.45 8.28 -7.92
C TRP A 171 3.08 8.61 -9.28
N ASN A 172 3.36 9.89 -9.55
CA ASN A 172 4.03 10.30 -10.78
C ASN A 172 5.52 9.91 -10.81
N ARG A 173 6.12 9.59 -9.66
CA ARG A 173 7.50 9.12 -9.53
C ARG A 173 7.67 7.63 -9.87
N SER A 174 6.66 7.00 -10.47
CA SER A 174 6.70 5.57 -10.78
C SER A 174 7.80 5.26 -11.82
N PRO A 175 8.68 4.28 -11.57
CA PRO A 175 9.73 3.88 -12.52
C PRO A 175 9.19 3.21 -13.78
N VAL A 176 7.90 2.88 -13.78
CA VAL A 176 7.27 2.18 -14.89
C VAL A 176 6.59 3.13 -15.88
N PHE A 177 6.58 4.43 -15.59
CA PHE A 177 6.25 5.46 -16.56
C PHE A 177 7.52 5.89 -17.29
N GLN A 178 7.48 5.89 -18.62
CA GLN A 178 8.49 6.56 -19.43
C GLN A 178 8.19 8.04 -19.33
N ILE A 179 8.83 8.74 -18.40
CA ILE A 179 8.96 10.18 -18.48
C ILE A 179 10.24 10.40 -19.29
N ASP A 180 10.16 11.23 -20.33
CA ASP A 180 11.32 11.65 -21.11
C ASP A 180 12.47 12.06 -20.17
N ASP A 181 13.71 11.82 -20.57
CA ASP A 181 14.96 11.85 -19.77
C ASP A 181 15.27 13.17 -19.01
N ASP A 182 14.35 14.13 -18.95
CA ASP A 182 14.55 15.49 -18.42
C ASP A 182 13.85 15.78 -17.06
N ASP A 183 13.13 14.83 -16.44
CA ASP A 183 12.56 15.04 -15.11
C ASP A 183 13.51 14.55 -14.00
N ASP A 184 14.33 15.49 -13.50
CA ASP A 184 15.26 15.38 -12.35
C ASP A 184 14.58 14.98 -11.02
N GLY A 185 13.27 14.71 -11.04
CA GLY A 185 12.45 14.37 -9.87
C GLY A 185 12.58 12.92 -9.39
N GLY A 186 13.78 12.46 -9.04
CA GLY A 186 14.06 11.31 -8.15
C GLY A 186 13.05 10.15 -8.19
N ALA A 187 12.91 9.51 -9.36
CA ALA A 187 12.01 8.37 -9.55
C ALA A 187 12.30 7.24 -8.54
N PHE A 188 11.26 6.53 -8.11
CA PHE A 188 11.44 5.34 -7.27
C PHE A 188 12.16 4.25 -8.08
N THR A 189 12.98 3.45 -7.42
CA THR A 189 13.44 2.17 -7.98
C THR A 189 12.28 1.17 -8.09
N LEU A 190 12.48 0.08 -8.83
CA LEU A 190 11.47 -0.97 -8.98
C LEU A 190 11.10 -1.61 -7.64
N ASP A 191 12.06 -1.77 -6.73
CA ASP A 191 11.83 -2.32 -5.39
C ASP A 191 11.10 -1.32 -4.49
N GLU A 192 11.49 -0.05 -4.52
CA GLU A 192 10.77 1.02 -3.80
C GLU A 192 9.32 1.13 -4.24
N TRP A 193 9.08 1.01 -5.55
CA TRP A 193 7.73 1.00 -6.11
C TRP A 193 6.91 -0.21 -5.62
N LEU A 194 7.51 -1.41 -5.59
CA LEU A 194 6.85 -2.61 -5.07
C LEU A 194 6.51 -2.47 -3.58
N ASN A 195 7.43 -1.95 -2.78
CA ASN A 195 7.25 -1.74 -1.35
C ASN A 195 6.13 -0.74 -1.06
N LEU A 196 6.10 0.39 -1.76
CA LEU A 196 5.06 1.41 -1.65
C LEU A 196 3.68 0.86 -2.05
N ASN A 197 3.60 0.08 -3.13
CA ASN A 197 2.35 -0.57 -3.53
C ASN A 197 1.88 -1.59 -2.51
N SER A 198 2.80 -2.33 -1.91
CA SER A 198 2.53 -3.24 -0.79
C SER A 198 1.90 -2.51 0.39
N PHE A 199 2.40 -1.33 0.75
CA PHE A 199 1.82 -0.50 1.80
C PHE A 199 0.37 -0.08 1.47
N LEU A 200 0.16 0.52 0.30
CA LEU A 200 -1.19 0.99 -0.09
C LEU A 200 -2.20 -0.14 -0.22
N ALA A 201 -1.77 -1.29 -0.72
CA ALA A 201 -2.63 -2.47 -0.83
C ALA A 201 -3.15 -2.96 0.53
N ARG A 202 -2.47 -2.64 1.63
CA ARG A 202 -2.93 -2.93 3.00
C ARG A 202 -3.85 -1.85 3.58
N LEU A 203 -3.73 -0.60 3.13
CA LEU A 203 -4.62 0.49 3.56
C LEU A 203 -6.06 0.30 3.07
N GLY A 204 -6.25 -0.37 1.91
CA GLY A 204 -7.56 -0.88 1.50
C GLY A 204 -8.36 0.07 0.60
N GLU A 205 -9.65 0.25 0.91
CA GLU A 205 -10.68 0.79 0.00
C GLU A 205 -10.34 2.18 -0.55
N ASP A 206 -9.77 3.06 0.29
CA ASP A 206 -9.45 4.45 -0.09
C ASP A 206 -8.39 4.55 -1.21
N PHE A 207 -7.58 3.50 -1.39
CA PHE A 207 -6.50 3.45 -2.38
C PHE A 207 -6.74 2.41 -3.47
N ILE A 208 -7.94 1.82 -3.52
CA ILE A 208 -8.24 0.69 -4.42
C ILE A 208 -8.14 1.06 -5.91
N SER A 209 -8.31 2.34 -6.25
CA SER A 209 -8.12 2.83 -7.62
C SER A 209 -6.69 2.66 -8.11
N PHE A 210 -5.68 2.80 -7.23
CA PHE A 210 -4.29 2.55 -7.58
C PHE A 210 -4.07 1.07 -7.90
N GLY A 211 -4.65 0.18 -7.10
CA GLY A 211 -4.65 -1.26 -7.38
C GLY A 211 -5.25 -1.61 -8.74
N LEU A 212 -6.35 -0.96 -9.13
CA LEU A 212 -6.93 -1.14 -10.46
C LEU A 212 -5.96 -0.76 -11.58
N TRP A 213 -5.23 0.35 -11.41
CA TRP A 213 -4.26 0.82 -12.41
C TRP A 213 -3.11 -0.16 -12.57
N GLU A 214 -2.56 -0.64 -11.46
CA GLU A 214 -1.45 -1.60 -11.47
C GLU A 214 -1.88 -2.97 -11.99
N LEU A 215 -3.06 -3.46 -11.61
CA LEU A 215 -3.62 -4.70 -12.15
C LEU A 215 -3.81 -4.63 -13.66
N ARG A 216 -4.33 -3.50 -14.16
CA ARG A 216 -4.45 -3.29 -15.60
C ARG A 216 -3.08 -3.30 -16.28
N ASN A 217 -2.09 -2.62 -15.72
CA ASN A 217 -0.76 -2.52 -16.31
C ASN A 217 0.01 -3.85 -16.28
N GLY A 218 -0.06 -4.60 -15.17
CA GLY A 218 0.68 -5.84 -14.97
C GLY A 218 -0.02 -7.09 -15.52
N MET A 219 -1.34 -7.17 -15.42
CA MET A 219 -2.09 -8.39 -15.78
C MET A 219 -2.82 -8.27 -17.12
N GLU A 220 -3.24 -7.07 -17.53
CA GLU A 220 -3.99 -6.88 -18.78
C GLU A 220 -3.16 -6.26 -19.90
N GLY A 221 -1.94 -5.82 -19.56
CA GLY A 221 -0.95 -5.30 -20.49
C GLY A 221 -0.37 -6.37 -21.42
N ARG A 222 0.16 -5.92 -22.56
CA ARG A 222 0.87 -6.76 -23.53
C ARG A 222 2.19 -7.29 -22.97
N SER A 223 2.86 -8.20 -23.68
CA SER A 223 4.17 -8.71 -23.24
C SER A 223 5.25 -7.62 -23.32
N ALA A 224 6.41 -7.86 -22.67
CA ALA A 224 7.54 -6.93 -22.70
C ALA A 224 8.04 -6.70 -24.13
N GLU A 225 8.07 -7.76 -24.94
CA GLU A 225 8.50 -7.76 -26.34
C GLU A 225 7.57 -6.92 -27.20
N GLU A 226 6.26 -7.05 -27.00
CA GLU A 226 5.24 -6.29 -27.75
C GLU A 226 5.22 -4.79 -27.38
N MET A 227 5.68 -4.44 -26.18
CA MET A 227 5.71 -3.07 -25.68
C MET A 227 7.10 -2.41 -25.76
N PHE A 228 8.10 -3.10 -26.32
CA PHE A 228 9.51 -2.65 -26.33
C PHE A 228 9.98 -2.16 -24.94
N THR A 229 9.45 -2.77 -23.88
CA THR A 229 9.68 -2.34 -22.50
C THR A 229 10.79 -3.19 -21.89
N PRO A 230 11.73 -2.63 -21.10
CA PRO A 230 12.74 -3.42 -20.42
C PRO A 230 12.10 -4.56 -19.61
N LYS A 231 12.67 -5.76 -19.70
CA LYS A 231 12.13 -6.96 -19.03
C LYS A 231 11.98 -6.76 -17.51
N ALA A 232 12.90 -6.03 -16.88
CA ALA A 232 12.83 -5.71 -15.46
C ALA A 232 11.58 -4.87 -15.11
N VAL A 233 11.25 -3.86 -15.93
CA VAL A 233 10.05 -3.02 -15.78
C VAL A 233 8.78 -3.86 -15.98
N ALA A 234 8.75 -4.73 -16.99
CA ALA A 234 7.61 -5.62 -17.22
C ALA A 234 7.40 -6.60 -16.04
N ASN A 235 8.48 -7.19 -15.53
CA ASN A 235 8.43 -8.06 -14.35
C ASN A 235 7.96 -7.30 -13.11
N ALA A 236 8.42 -6.07 -12.88
CA ALA A 236 7.99 -5.25 -11.76
C ALA A 236 6.49 -4.95 -11.80
N ARG A 237 5.92 -4.64 -12.97
CA ARG A 237 4.46 -4.47 -13.13
C ARG A 237 3.68 -5.72 -12.72
N ILE A 238 4.17 -6.90 -13.09
CA ILE A 238 3.55 -8.19 -12.69
C ILE A 238 3.66 -8.39 -11.18
N LEU A 239 4.83 -8.16 -10.59
CA LEU A 239 5.06 -8.30 -9.14
C LEU A 239 4.18 -7.36 -8.33
N VAL A 240 4.06 -6.10 -8.74
CA VAL A 240 3.19 -5.11 -8.11
C VAL A 240 1.72 -5.51 -8.22
N ALA A 241 1.27 -5.93 -9.41
CA ALA A 241 -0.09 -6.41 -9.60
C ALA A 241 -0.39 -7.64 -8.73
N ALA A 242 0.55 -8.59 -8.63
CA ALA A 242 0.43 -9.74 -7.76
C ALA A 242 0.34 -9.32 -6.28
N GLU A 243 1.11 -8.31 -5.87
CA GLU A 243 1.06 -7.77 -4.51
C GLU A 243 -0.32 -7.20 -4.16
N TRP A 244 -0.95 -6.48 -5.08
CA TRP A 244 -2.32 -6.01 -4.91
C TRP A 244 -3.33 -7.16 -4.77
N ILE A 245 -3.15 -8.28 -5.49
CA ILE A 245 -3.97 -9.48 -5.29
C ILE A 245 -3.73 -10.10 -3.91
N ILE A 246 -2.49 -10.17 -3.45
CA ILE A 246 -2.12 -10.82 -2.18
C ILE A 246 -2.60 -9.99 -0.98
N ARG A 247 -2.38 -8.68 -1.00
CA ARG A 247 -2.66 -7.78 0.15
C ARG A 247 -4.02 -7.09 0.06
N GLY A 248 -4.35 -6.58 -1.11
CA GLY A 248 -5.61 -5.86 -1.37
C GLY A 248 -6.76 -6.75 -1.87
N GLY A 249 -6.53 -8.05 -2.05
CA GLY A 249 -7.46 -8.97 -2.70
C GLY A 249 -8.87 -8.99 -2.10
N ARG A 250 -8.99 -8.83 -0.77
CA ARG A 250 -10.30 -8.75 -0.10
C ARG A 250 -11.09 -7.51 -0.54
N GLY A 251 -10.45 -6.35 -0.57
CA GLY A 251 -11.07 -5.10 -1.03
C GLY A 251 -11.42 -5.18 -2.51
N LEU A 252 -10.49 -5.65 -3.35
CA LEU A 252 -10.70 -5.83 -4.79
C LEU A 252 -11.88 -6.76 -5.11
N LEU A 253 -11.98 -7.89 -4.40
CA LEU A 253 -13.10 -8.82 -4.55
C LEU A 253 -14.41 -8.20 -4.10
N ARG A 254 -14.41 -7.48 -2.98
CA ARG A 254 -15.59 -6.77 -2.48
C ARG A 254 -16.11 -5.78 -3.53
N GLU A 255 -15.23 -4.95 -4.08
CA GLU A 255 -15.61 -3.99 -5.13
C GLU A 255 -16.12 -4.70 -6.40
N SER A 256 -15.48 -5.81 -6.77
CA SER A 256 -15.90 -6.64 -7.92
C SER A 256 -17.24 -7.36 -7.72
N LEU A 257 -17.63 -7.63 -6.47
CA LEU A 257 -18.91 -8.25 -6.11
C LEU A 257 -20.03 -7.22 -6.04
N LEU A 258 -19.74 -6.07 -5.43
CA LEU A 258 -20.76 -5.06 -5.19
C LEU A 258 -21.07 -4.26 -6.46
N ASN A 259 -20.19 -4.28 -7.49
CA ASN A 259 -20.19 -3.31 -8.57
C ASN A 259 -20.36 -1.87 -8.03
N ALA A 260 -19.87 -1.61 -6.80
CA ALA A 260 -20.30 -0.47 -5.98
C ALA A 260 -19.92 0.87 -6.59
N LEU A 261 -18.92 0.88 -7.48
CA LEU A 261 -18.59 2.02 -8.33
C LEU A 261 -19.42 2.04 -9.62
N SER A 262 -20.72 1.74 -9.54
CA SER A 262 -21.71 2.02 -10.59
C SER A 262 -21.85 3.51 -10.91
N HIS A 263 -21.25 4.38 -10.07
CA HIS A 263 -20.81 5.72 -10.48
C HIS A 263 -19.48 5.62 -11.23
N GLU A 264 -19.47 4.86 -12.32
CA GLU A 264 -18.28 4.76 -13.17
C GLU A 264 -17.96 6.16 -13.70
N PRO A 265 -16.72 6.63 -13.61
CA PRO A 265 -16.26 7.63 -14.54
C PRO A 265 -16.47 7.03 -15.94
N THR A 266 -17.36 7.63 -16.72
CA THR A 266 -17.57 7.27 -18.14
C THR A 266 -16.30 7.49 -18.97
N SER A 267 -15.28 8.11 -18.37
CA SER A 267 -13.98 8.44 -18.94
C SER A 267 -12.82 7.92 -18.06
N GLY A 268 -11.64 7.78 -18.66
CA GLY A 268 -10.43 7.31 -17.98
C GLY A 268 -9.95 5.94 -18.50
N LYS A 269 -8.69 5.89 -18.94
CA LYS A 269 -8.04 4.68 -19.50
C LYS A 269 -7.96 3.51 -18.50
N PRO A 270 -7.72 3.71 -17.19
CA PRO A 270 -7.55 2.58 -16.28
C PRO A 270 -8.85 1.81 -15.97
N TRP A 271 -9.99 2.50 -16.04
CA TRP A 271 -11.31 1.88 -15.88
C TRP A 271 -11.66 0.97 -17.06
N ALA A 272 -11.11 1.22 -18.24
CA ALA A 272 -11.15 0.27 -19.35
C ALA A 272 -10.23 -0.92 -19.09
N GLY A 273 -10.64 -2.08 -19.61
CA GLY A 273 -9.75 -3.22 -19.78
C GLY A 273 -8.47 -2.85 -20.54
N GLY A 274 -7.38 -3.52 -20.21
CA GLY A 274 -6.16 -3.56 -21.00
C GLY A 274 -6.31 -4.45 -22.24
N PRO A 275 -5.34 -4.45 -23.14
CA PRO A 275 -5.40 -5.19 -24.40
C PRO A 275 -5.69 -6.70 -24.28
N LEU A 276 -5.35 -7.32 -23.14
CA LEU A 276 -5.59 -8.74 -22.91
C LEU A 276 -6.94 -9.04 -22.22
N PHE A 277 -7.69 -8.02 -21.82
CA PHE A 277 -9.00 -8.18 -21.19
C PHE A 277 -10.08 -7.48 -22.01
N PRO A 278 -10.82 -8.21 -22.87
CA PRO A 278 -11.86 -7.65 -23.72
C PRO A 278 -13.21 -7.46 -23.01
N GLY A 279 -13.29 -7.75 -21.70
CA GLY A 279 -14.53 -7.73 -20.93
C GLY A 279 -14.97 -6.32 -20.49
N ALA A 280 -15.95 -6.28 -19.58
CA ALA A 280 -16.57 -5.04 -19.12
C ALA A 280 -15.62 -4.13 -18.33
N ARG A 281 -15.89 -2.82 -18.35
CA ARG A 281 -15.14 -1.79 -17.60
C ARG A 281 -15.27 -1.98 -16.08
N GLY A 282 -14.39 -1.30 -15.35
CA GLY A 282 -14.45 -1.19 -13.90
C GLY A 282 -14.07 -2.46 -13.13
N PHE A 283 -14.55 -2.54 -11.89
CA PHE A 283 -14.47 -3.74 -11.06
C PHE A 283 -15.67 -4.62 -11.35
N ASN A 284 -15.41 -5.87 -11.74
CA ASN A 284 -16.45 -6.86 -11.97
C ASN A 284 -15.88 -8.27 -11.80
N LEU A 285 -16.76 -9.25 -11.61
CA LEU A 285 -16.37 -10.64 -11.38
C LEU A 285 -15.62 -11.27 -12.55
N GLU A 286 -15.89 -10.85 -13.79
CA GLU A 286 -15.18 -11.36 -14.97
C GLU A 286 -13.70 -10.96 -14.92
N ARG A 287 -13.44 -9.68 -14.65
CA ARG A 287 -12.11 -9.08 -14.52
C ARG A 287 -11.35 -9.61 -13.32
N TRP A 288 -12.02 -9.76 -12.18
CA TRP A 288 -11.45 -10.43 -11.01
C TRP A 288 -11.01 -11.87 -11.32
N ARG A 289 -11.86 -12.66 -11.99
CA ARG A 289 -11.51 -14.02 -12.41
C ARG A 289 -10.36 -14.04 -13.41
N PHE A 290 -10.28 -13.05 -14.30
CA PHE A 290 -9.16 -12.91 -15.22
C PHE A 290 -7.84 -12.70 -14.46
N TRP A 291 -7.79 -11.75 -13.53
CA TRP A 291 -6.57 -11.49 -12.72
C TRP A 291 -6.14 -12.71 -11.91
N LYS A 292 -7.08 -13.46 -11.34
CA LYS A 292 -6.78 -14.65 -10.52
C LYS A 292 -6.18 -15.83 -11.30
N ARG A 293 -6.39 -15.90 -12.62
CA ARG A 293 -5.87 -17.00 -13.47
C ARG A 293 -4.46 -16.75 -13.99
N ARG A 294 -4.03 -15.50 -13.99
CA ARG A 294 -2.77 -15.05 -14.58
C ARG A 294 -1.69 -15.01 -13.51
#